data_AF-I4C2H4-F1
#
_entry.id   AF-I4C2H4-F1
#
_cell.length_a   1.000
_cell.length_b   1.000
_cell.length_c   1.000
_cell.angle_alpha   90.00
_cell.angle_beta   90.00
_cell.angle_gamma   90.00
#
_symmetry.space_group_name_H-M   'P 1'
#
loop_
_entity.id
_entity.type
_entity.pdbx_description
1 polymer ?
#
loop_
_entity_poly.entity_id
_entity_poly.type
_entity_poly.pdbx_seq_one_letter_code
_entity_poly.pdbx_strand_id
1 'polypeptide(L)'
;MSRTGEKWGWIGGWLGSFIWILISSIVWLWQGKYLFAALGGGSFLMALALIFLLAPWKHPTMAYWKLMLPLLTLFVVSAVVFVLVSGGLQEPGNFSWSILFLAFLLLPLLNTGKRRWDDEYPK
;
A
#
# COMPACT_ATOMS: atom_id res chain seq x y z
N MET A 1 18.66 -20.32 5.39
CA MET A 1 18.92 -19.37 4.29
C MET A 1 18.25 -18.04 4.61
N SER A 2 18.96 -16.92 4.46
CA SER A 2 18.36 -15.59 4.66
C SER A 2 17.42 -15.28 3.49
N ARG A 3 16.12 -15.24 3.74
CA ARG A 3 15.07 -14.82 2.77
C ARG A 3 15.11 -13.31 2.53
N THR A 4 16.28 -12.78 2.19
CA THR A 4 16.55 -11.34 2.07
C THR A 4 15.76 -10.74 0.91
N GLY A 5 15.62 -11.46 -0.21
CA GLY A 5 14.87 -11.00 -1.38
C GLY A 5 13.40 -10.74 -1.08
N GLU A 6 12.74 -11.61 -0.32
CA GLU A 6 11.34 -11.43 0.06
C GLU A 6 11.14 -10.30 1.06
N LYS A 7 12.09 -10.09 1.98
CA LYS A 7 12.08 -8.94 2.89
C LYS A 7 12.16 -7.63 2.10
N TRP A 8 13.06 -7.56 1.12
CA TRP A 8 13.16 -6.41 0.22
C TRP A 8 11.94 -6.27 -0.69
N GLY A 9 11.36 -7.37 -1.16
CA GLY A 9 10.13 -7.36 -1.94
C GLY A 9 8.95 -6.79 -1.16
N TRP A 10 8.80 -7.17 0.12
CA TRP A 10 7.78 -6.61 1.01
C TRP A 10 7.99 -5.12 1.26
N ILE A 11 9.20 -4.73 1.70
CA ILE A 11 9.50 -3.33 2.02
C ILE A 11 9.41 -2.46 0.77
N GLY A 12 10.11 -2.84 -0.30
CA GLY A 12 10.18 -2.09 -1.55
C GLY A 12 8.83 -2.01 -2.26
N GLY A 13 8.08 -3.11 -2.31
CA GLY A 13 6.76 -3.14 -2.93
C GLY A 13 5.76 -2.20 -2.25
N TRP A 14 5.68 -2.24 -0.93
CA TRP A 14 4.80 -1.34 -0.19
C TRP A 14 5.31 0.10 -0.17
N LEU A 15 6.61 0.32 0.06
CA LEU A 15 7.18 1.66 0.05
C LEU A 15 6.94 2.36 -1.30
N GLY A 16 7.18 1.66 -2.40
CA GLY A 16 6.89 2.14 -3.75
C GLY A 16 5.39 2.42 -3.96
N SER A 17 4.51 1.60 -3.39
CA SER A 17 3.06 1.82 -3.46
C SER A 17 2.59 3.05 -2.68
N PHE A 18 3.30 3.47 -1.63
CA PHE A 18 2.91 4.62 -0.79
C PHE A 18 3.64 5.92 -1.14
N ILE A 19 4.69 5.89 -1.98
CA ILE A 19 5.52 7.07 -2.27
C ILE A 19 4.73 8.23 -2.89
N TRP A 20 3.71 7.93 -3.70
CA TRP A 20 2.88 8.95 -4.34
C TRP A 20 2.07 9.77 -3.32
N ILE A 21 1.73 9.21 -2.15
CA ILE A 21 1.03 9.93 -1.07
C ILE A 21 1.95 10.96 -0.44
N LEU A 22 3.23 10.63 -0.25
CA LEU A 22 4.23 11.58 0.24
C LEU A 22 4.42 12.73 -0.75
N ILE A 23 4.55 12.42 -2.04
CA ILE A 23 4.66 13.44 -3.10
C ILE A 23 3.42 14.34 -3.11
N SER A 24 2.22 13.75 -3.07
CA SER A 24 0.95 14.49 -3.02
C SER A 24 0.85 15.38 -1.79
N SER A 25 1.30 14.90 -0.63
CA SER A 25 1.36 15.68 0.61
C SER A 25 2.23 16.93 0.48
N ILE A 26 3.39 16.81 -0.17
CA ILE A 26 4.30 17.95 -0.41
C ILE A 26 3.64 18.94 -1.37
N VAL A 27 3.00 18.46 -2.43
CA VAL A 27 2.27 19.30 -3.39
C VAL A 27 1.14 20.06 -2.70
N TRP A 28 0.33 19.40 -1.86
CA TRP A 28 -0.74 20.06 -1.12
C TRP A 28 -0.22 21.09 -0.11
N LEU A 29 0.92 20.82 0.52
CA LEU A 29 1.57 21.78 1.40
C LEU A 29 1.93 23.06 0.64
N TRP A 30 2.48 22.92 -0.57
CA TRP A 30 2.83 24.05 -1.42
C TRP A 30 1.60 24.81 -1.95
N GLN A 31 0.47 24.12 -2.15
CA GLN A 31 -0.82 24.73 -2.50
C GLN A 31 -1.53 25.42 -1.32
N GLY A 32 -0.93 25.45 -0.12
CA GLY A 32 -1.57 25.99 1.09
C GLY A 32 -2.68 25.10 1.67
N LYS A 33 -2.81 23.86 1.17
CA LYS A 33 -3.81 22.87 1.60
C LYS A 33 -3.30 22.08 2.81
N TYR A 34 -3.05 22.77 3.93
CA TYR A 34 -2.38 22.22 5.11
C TYR A 34 -3.06 20.98 5.70
N LEU A 35 -4.40 20.95 5.76
CA LEU A 35 -5.13 19.79 6.28
C LEU A 35 -4.85 18.52 5.45
N PHE A 36 -4.91 18.64 4.12
CA PHE A 36 -4.67 17.51 3.22
C PHE A 36 -3.20 17.09 3.23
N ALA A 37 -2.28 18.04 3.32
CA ALA A 37 -0.87 17.74 3.54
C ALA A 37 -0.65 16.96 4.85
N ALA A 38 -1.24 17.41 5.96
CA ALA A 38 -1.12 16.70 7.24
C ALA A 38 -1.69 15.28 7.18
N LEU A 39 -2.87 15.09 6.56
CA LEU A 39 -3.49 13.78 6.38
C LEU A 39 -2.68 12.87 5.45
N GLY A 40 -2.15 13.40 4.35
CA GLY A 40 -1.30 12.65 3.42
C GLY A 40 0.01 12.22 4.08
N GLY A 41 0.72 13.15 4.72
CA GLY A 41 1.94 12.85 5.47
C GLY A 41 1.69 11.84 6.59
N GLY A 42 0.63 12.03 7.37
CA GLY A 42 0.21 11.08 8.41
C GLY A 42 -0.10 9.68 7.86
N SER A 43 -0.78 9.60 6.71
CA SER A 43 -1.07 8.32 6.04
C SER A 43 0.20 7.63 5.55
N PHE A 44 1.16 8.37 5.02
CA PHE A 44 2.46 7.81 4.62
C PHE A 44 3.25 7.27 5.83
N LEU A 45 3.30 8.03 6.93
CA LEU A 45 3.96 7.57 8.16
C LEU A 45 3.27 6.35 8.77
N MET A 46 1.93 6.33 8.77
CA MET A 46 1.16 5.16 9.18
C MET A 46 1.48 3.94 8.31
N ALA A 47 1.57 4.13 6.99
CA ALA A 47 1.95 3.07 6.08
C ALA A 47 3.36 2.52 6.39
N LEU A 48 4.35 3.39 6.59
CA LEU A 48 5.69 2.97 7.02
C LEU A 48 5.65 2.12 8.28
N ALA A 49 4.92 2.57 9.31
CA ALA A 49 4.75 1.81 10.54
C ALA A 49 4.14 0.42 10.26
N LEU A 50 3.06 0.35 9.49
CA LEU A 50 2.39 -0.91 9.14
C LEU A 50 3.30 -1.84 8.33
N ILE A 51 4.10 -1.34 7.40
CA ILE A 51 5.05 -2.14 6.60
C ILE A 51 6.00 -2.92 7.52
N PHE A 52 6.53 -2.26 8.56
CA PHE A 52 7.47 -2.89 9.50
C PHE A 52 6.78 -3.68 10.61
N LEU A 53 5.58 -3.28 11.04
CA LEU A 53 4.82 -3.96 12.10
C LEU A 53 4.16 -5.24 11.59
N LEU A 54 3.62 -5.23 10.37
CA LEU A 54 2.93 -6.35 9.74
C LEU A 54 3.84 -7.18 8.83
N ALA A 55 5.15 -7.02 8.99
CA ALA A 55 6.13 -7.78 8.24
C ALA A 55 5.92 -9.31 8.43
N PRO A 56 5.85 -10.11 7.35
CA PRO A 56 5.57 -11.54 7.44
C PRO A 56 6.54 -12.33 8.34
N TRP A 57 7.81 -11.95 8.37
CA TRP A 57 8.82 -12.59 9.22
C TRP A 57 8.67 -12.27 10.72
N LYS A 58 7.81 -11.31 11.10
CA LYS A 58 7.43 -11.05 12.49
C LYS A 58 6.14 -11.79 12.90
N HIS A 59 5.34 -12.22 11.93
CA HIS A 59 4.04 -12.90 12.14
C HIS A 59 4.01 -14.21 11.35
N PRO A 60 4.88 -15.17 11.69
CA PRO A 60 5.22 -16.22 10.74
C PRO A 60 4.10 -17.24 10.48
N THR A 61 3.19 -17.38 11.44
CA THR A 61 1.98 -18.22 11.37
C THR A 61 0.78 -17.54 10.71
N MET A 62 0.84 -16.23 10.47
CA MET A 62 -0.25 -15.49 9.84
C MET A 62 -0.21 -15.61 8.33
N ALA A 63 -1.39 -15.76 7.73
CA ALA A 63 -1.52 -15.74 6.27
C ALA A 63 -1.28 -14.33 5.74
N TYR A 64 -0.56 -14.21 4.62
CA TYR A 64 -0.15 -12.93 4.05
C TYR A 64 -1.32 -12.00 3.75
N TRP A 65 -2.47 -12.53 3.31
CA TRP A 65 -3.64 -11.69 3.04
C TRP A 65 -4.09 -10.88 4.25
N LYS A 66 -3.97 -11.44 5.47
CA LYS A 66 -4.31 -10.73 6.71
C LYS A 66 -3.34 -9.60 7.03
N LEU A 67 -2.06 -9.81 6.71
CA LEU A 67 -1.01 -8.80 6.91
C LEU A 67 -1.08 -7.69 5.86
N MET A 68 -1.49 -8.03 4.63
CA MET A 68 -1.66 -7.08 3.53
C MET A 68 -2.95 -6.26 3.66
N LEU A 69 -4.02 -6.81 4.26
CA LEU A 69 -5.33 -6.16 4.31
C LEU A 69 -5.31 -4.74 4.93
N PRO A 70 -4.63 -4.48 6.06
CA PRO A 70 -4.53 -3.13 6.61
C PRO A 70 -3.81 -2.15 5.67
N LEU A 71 -2.72 -2.61 5.02
CA LEU A 71 -1.97 -1.81 4.05
C LEU A 71 -2.82 -1.49 2.81
N LEU A 72 -3.54 -2.47 2.28
CA LEU A 72 -4.45 -2.27 1.15
C LEU A 72 -5.60 -1.32 1.50
N THR A 73 -6.17 -1.46 2.69
CA THR A 73 -7.25 -0.59 3.16
C THR A 73 -6.76 0.85 3.23
N LEU A 74 -5.59 1.09 3.82
CA LEU A 74 -4.98 2.42 3.89
C LEU A 74 -4.69 2.99 2.49
N PHE A 75 -4.17 2.17 1.58
CA PHE A 75 -3.90 2.57 0.20
C PHE A 75 -5.18 2.99 -0.53
N VAL A 76 -6.25 2.18 -0.46
CA VAL A 76 -7.54 2.47 -1.11
C VAL A 76 -8.18 3.73 -0.51
N VAL A 77 -8.20 3.86 0.82
CA VAL A 77 -8.72 5.07 1.48
C VAL A 77 -7.94 6.31 1.04
N SER A 78 -6.61 6.23 0.98
CA SER A 78 -5.76 7.34 0.53
C SER A 78 -6.04 7.71 -0.93
N ALA A 79 -6.24 6.72 -1.81
CA ALA A 79 -6.59 6.93 -3.21
C ALA A 79 -7.95 7.62 -3.37
N VAL A 80 -8.96 7.18 -2.62
CA VAL A 80 -10.30 7.81 -2.62
C VAL A 80 -10.20 9.27 -2.16
N VAL A 81 -9.50 9.54 -1.07
CA VAL A 81 -9.29 10.91 -0.58
C VAL A 81 -8.59 11.76 -1.64
N PHE A 82 -7.54 11.25 -2.26
CA PHE A 82 -6.81 11.97 -3.32
C PHE A 82 -7.74 12.35 -4.47
N VAL A 83 -8.56 11.42 -4.96
CA VAL A 83 -9.53 11.67 -6.03
C VAL A 83 -10.54 12.75 -5.64
N LEU A 84 -11.08 12.69 -4.41
CA LEU A 84 -12.04 13.68 -3.92
C LEU A 84 -11.42 15.08 -3.82
N VAL A 85 -10.17 15.17 -3.34
CA VAL A 85 -9.44 16.45 -3.19
C VAL A 85 -9.02 17.05 -4.53
N SER A 86 -8.82 16.19 -5.55
CA SER A 86 -8.37 16.59 -6.88
C SER A 86 -9.49 17.12 -7.79
N GLY A 87 -10.74 17.18 -7.30
CA GLY A 87 -11.90 17.63 -8.08
C GLY A 87 -12.79 16.49 -8.61
N GLY A 88 -12.61 15.26 -8.11
CA GLY A 88 -13.43 14.11 -8.47
C GLY A 88 -13.03 13.43 -9.78
N LEU A 89 -13.85 12.48 -10.22
CA LEU A 89 -13.62 11.67 -11.43
C LEU A 89 -14.14 12.33 -12.72
N GLN A 90 -14.20 13.67 -12.77
CA GLN A 90 -14.86 14.39 -13.88
C GLN A 90 -14.10 14.33 -15.21
N GLU A 91 -12.86 13.82 -15.21
CA GLU A 91 -12.07 13.50 -16.41
C GLU A 91 -12.43 12.09 -16.91
N PRO A 92 -13.16 11.95 -18.05
CA PRO A 92 -13.67 10.65 -18.52
C PRO A 92 -12.59 9.74 -19.14
N GLY A 93 -11.31 10.11 -19.06
CA GLY A 93 -10.29 9.60 -19.98
C GLY A 93 -9.75 8.19 -19.75
N ASN A 94 -9.93 7.55 -18.58
CA ASN A 94 -9.23 6.27 -18.33
C ASN A 94 -9.77 5.34 -17.23
N PHE A 95 -11.04 5.47 -16.81
CA PHE A 95 -11.62 4.66 -15.73
C PHE A 95 -11.44 3.14 -15.93
N SER A 96 -11.58 2.66 -17.18
CA SER A 96 -11.39 1.24 -17.53
C SER A 96 -9.93 0.76 -17.37
N TRP A 97 -8.94 1.60 -17.67
CA TRP A 97 -7.52 1.25 -17.46
C TRP A 97 -7.15 1.28 -15.98
N SER A 98 -7.72 2.18 -15.20
CA SER A 98 -7.53 2.23 -13.74
C SER A 98 -8.02 0.97 -13.04
N ILE A 99 -9.11 0.34 -13.51
CA ILE A 99 -9.62 -0.93 -12.99
C ILE A 99 -8.63 -2.08 -13.24
N LEU A 100 -7.94 -2.11 -14.39
CA LEU A 100 -6.92 -3.13 -14.66
C LEU A 100 -5.72 -3.00 -13.71
N PHE A 101 -5.29 -1.78 -13.38
CA PHE A 101 -4.24 -1.57 -12.38
C PHE A 101 -4.65 -2.05 -10.98
N LEU A 102 -5.93 -1.88 -10.60
CA LEU A 102 -6.47 -2.47 -9.37
C LEU A 102 -6.42 -4.01 -9.41
N ALA A 103 -6.70 -4.63 -10.56
CA ALA A 103 -6.58 -6.08 -10.70
C ALA A 103 -5.13 -6.57 -10.48
N PHE A 104 -4.13 -5.88 -11.03
CA PHE A 104 -2.71 -6.18 -10.79
C PHE A 104 -2.33 -6.05 -9.31
N LEU A 105 -2.88 -5.06 -8.61
CA LEU A 105 -2.67 -4.87 -7.16
C LEU A 105 -3.21 -6.07 -6.34
N LEU A 106 -4.26 -6.74 -6.82
CA LEU A 106 -4.90 -7.86 -6.12
C LEU A 106 -4.28 -9.23 -6.47
N LEU A 107 -3.48 -9.34 -7.53
CA LEU A 107 -2.85 -10.62 -7.91
C LEU A 107 -2.04 -11.29 -6.76
N PRO A 108 -1.25 -10.57 -5.94
CA PRO A 108 -0.52 -11.20 -4.86
C PRO A 108 -1.45 -11.75 -3.77
N LEU A 109 -2.59 -11.09 -3.49
CA LEU A 109 -3.59 -11.62 -2.55
C LEU A 109 -4.18 -12.95 -3.03
N LEU A 110 -4.44 -13.06 -4.33
CA LEU A 110 -5.06 -14.25 -4.91
C LEU A 110 -4.09 -15.43 -4.99
N ASN A 111 -2.84 -15.18 -5.37
CA ASN A 111 -1.87 -16.24 -5.63
C ASN A 111 -1.08 -16.65 -4.38
N THR A 112 -0.61 -15.68 -3.60
CA THR A 112 0.25 -15.93 -2.44
C THR A 112 -0.41 -15.59 -1.10
N GLY A 113 -1.61 -15.00 -1.11
CA GLY A 113 -2.26 -14.51 0.12
C GLY A 113 -2.53 -15.59 1.17
N LYS A 114 -2.84 -16.84 0.78
CA LYS A 114 -3.07 -17.94 1.72
C LYS A 114 -1.79 -18.49 2.35
N ARG A 115 -0.63 -18.21 1.75
CA ARG A 115 0.68 -18.67 2.24
C ARG A 115 1.02 -17.96 3.54
N ARG A 116 1.76 -18.67 4.39
CA ARG A 116 2.34 -18.16 5.63
C ARG A 116 3.86 -18.12 5.48
N TRP A 117 4.52 -17.36 6.33
CA TRP A 117 5.99 -17.36 6.34
C TRP A 117 6.54 -18.74 6.71
N ASP A 118 5.87 -19.46 7.62
CA ASP A 118 6.30 -20.77 8.10
C ASP A 118 6.13 -21.91 7.08
N ASP A 119 5.21 -21.77 6.11
CA ASP A 119 4.93 -22.84 5.13
C ASP A 119 6.14 -23.15 4.21
N GLU A 120 7.15 -22.29 4.22
CA GLU A 120 8.33 -22.37 3.35
C GLU A 120 9.61 -22.78 4.10
N TYR A 121 9.54 -23.12 5.38
CA TYR A 121 10.64 -23.80 6.05
C TYR A 121 10.64 -25.29 5.66
N PRO A 122 11.80 -25.87 5.29
CA PRO A 122 11.88 -27.31 5.13
C PRO A 122 11.55 -27.97 6.48
N LYS A 123 10.61 -28.93 6.46
CA LYS A 123 10.34 -29.80 7.60
C LYS A 123 11.48 -30.79 7.80
#